data_AF-A0AAV5TGB7-F1
#
_entry.id   AF-A0AAV5TGB7-F1
#
_cell.length_a   1.000
_cell.length_b   1.000
_cell.length_c   1.000
_cell.angle_alpha   90.00
_cell.angle_beta   90.00
_cell.angle_gamma   90.00
#
_symmetry.space_group_name_H-M   'P 1'
#
loop_
_entity.id
_entity.type
_entity.pdbx_description
1 polymer ?
#
loop_
_entity_poly.entity_id
_entity_poly.type
_entity_poly.pdbx_seq_one_letter_code
_entity_poly.pdbx_strand_id
1 'polypeptide(L)'
;DSVLMTNLQQNSHQLLTHFDTHATFVDILETFSSNRTLNFSETVQKSDLNGTSLLRLLPDGPRNCKTLPIHPQYCLCEISKQRVRAE
;
A
#
# COMPACT_ATOMS: atom_id res chain seq x y z
N ASP A 1 19.81 -8.72 8.73
CA ASP A 1 18.57 -8.77 7.93
C ASP A 1 18.55 -7.63 6.92
N SER A 2 18.16 -7.90 5.67
CA SER A 2 18.09 -6.88 4.63
C SER A 2 16.90 -5.95 4.90
N VAL A 3 17.09 -4.63 4.78
CA VAL A 3 16.05 -3.60 4.99
C VAL A 3 14.74 -3.93 4.26
N LEU A 4 14.85 -4.51 3.05
CA LEU A 4 13.72 -4.99 2.26
C LEU A 4 12.86 -6.01 3.03
N MET A 5 13.47 -6.97 3.72
CA MET A 5 12.74 -7.99 4.47
C MET A 5 12.04 -7.38 5.69
N THR A 6 12.68 -6.41 6.34
CA THR A 6 12.07 -5.65 7.43
C THR A 6 10.84 -4.87 6.96
N ASN A 7 10.92 -4.19 5.81
CA ASN A 7 9.76 -3.50 5.23
C ASN A 7 8.60 -4.47 4.95
N LEU A 8 8.88 -5.61 4.32
CA LEU A 8 7.85 -6.63 4.04
C LEU A 8 7.16 -7.12 5.32
N GLN A 9 7.93 -7.41 6.36
CA GLN A 9 7.40 -7.84 7.65
C GLN A 9 6.53 -6.75 8.29
N GLN A 10 7.02 -5.50 8.35
CA GLN A 10 6.28 -4.38 8.92
C GLN A 10 4.98 -4.09 8.14
N ASN A 11 5.05 -4.08 6.81
CA ASN A 11 3.92 -3.79 5.93
C ASN A 11 2.84 -4.88 6.02
N SER A 12 3.21 -6.13 6.31
CA SER A 12 2.26 -7.24 6.44
C SER A 12 1.23 -7.06 7.56
N HIS A 13 1.52 -6.19 8.54
CA HIS A 13 0.62 -5.85 9.64
C HIS A 13 -0.32 -4.66 9.34
N GLN A 14 -0.27 -4.11 8.12
CA GLN A 14 -1.12 -2.99 7.70
C GLN A 14 -2.17 -3.43 6.68
N LEU A 15 -3.18 -2.58 6.45
CA LEU A 15 -4.14 -2.79 5.36
C LEU A 15 -3.43 -2.58 4.00
N LEU A 16 -3.33 -3.67 3.25
CA LEU A 16 -2.79 -3.70 1.89
C LEU A 16 -3.92 -3.76 0.86
N THR A 17 -3.67 -3.18 -0.31
CA THR A 17 -4.64 -3.09 -1.40
C THR A 17 -4.02 -3.56 -2.71
N HIS A 18 -4.86 -3.84 -3.71
CA HIS A 18 -4.39 -4.16 -5.06
C HIS A 18 -3.55 -3.04 -5.70
N PHE A 19 -3.76 -1.78 -5.29
CA PHE A 19 -2.93 -0.66 -5.72
C PHE A 19 -1.48 -0.77 -5.21
N ASP A 20 -1.29 -1.29 -4.01
CA ASP A 20 0.06 -1.51 -3.45
C ASP A 20 0.78 -2.63 -4.21
N THR A 21 0.06 -3.68 -4.63
CA THR A 21 0.59 -4.72 -5.51
C THR A 21 1.02 -4.15 -6.86
N HIS A 22 0.16 -3.34 -7.50
CA HIS A 22 0.50 -2.67 -8.75
C HIS A 22 1.74 -1.76 -8.60
N ALA A 23 1.78 -0.94 -7.54
CA ALA A 23 2.91 -0.08 -7.25
C ALA A 23 4.21 -0.86 -6.99
N THR A 24 4.11 -2.04 -6.38
CA THR A 24 5.24 -2.95 -6.16
C THR A 24 5.82 -3.45 -7.48
N PHE A 25 4.98 -3.84 -8.45
CA PHE A 25 5.48 -4.25 -9.76
C PHE A 25 6.15 -3.11 -10.52
N VAL A 26 5.59 -1.90 -10.47
CA VAL A 26 6.22 -0.71 -11.07
C VAL A 26 7.57 -0.40 -10.40
N ASP A 27 7.65 -0.48 -9.06
CA ASP A 27 8.90 -0.28 -8.32
C ASP A 27 9.96 -1.33 -8.66
N ILE A 28 9.59 -2.61 -8.81
CA ILE A 28 10.49 -3.66 -9.29
C ILE A 28 11.02 -3.30 -10.68
N LEU A 29 10.13 -2.98 -11.62
CA LEU A 29 10.53 -2.64 -12.99
C LEU A 29 11.53 -1.49 -13.00
N GLU A 30 11.27 -0.39 -12.30
CA GLU A 30 12.16 0.77 -12.29
C GLU A 30 13.47 0.52 -11.52
N THR A 31 13.40 -0.17 -10.38
CA THR A 31 14.56 -0.46 -9.54
C THR A 31 15.57 -1.34 -10.26
N PHE A 32 15.10 -2.32 -11.04
CA PHE A 32 15.98 -3.24 -11.77
C PHE A 32 16.27 -2.80 -13.21
N SER A 33 15.48 -1.91 -13.81
CA SER A 33 15.75 -1.37 -15.15
C SER A 33 16.74 -0.21 -15.15
N SER A 34 16.84 0.52 -14.03
CA SER A 34 17.83 1.57 -13.86
C SER A 34 19.01 1.01 -13.07
N ASN A 35 20.26 1.25 -13.51
CA ASN A 35 21.49 0.90 -12.76
C ASN A 35 21.64 1.74 -11.46
N ARG A 36 20.54 1.99 -10.75
CA ARG A 36 20.47 2.75 -9.52
C ARG A 36 20.88 1.86 -8.36
N THR A 37 21.44 2.49 -7.34
CA THR A 37 21.73 1.84 -6.07
C THR A 37 20.43 1.39 -5.41
N LEU A 38 20.36 0.14 -4.97
CA LEU A 38 19.20 -0.43 -4.29
C LEU A 38 19.04 0.17 -2.89
N ASN A 39 18.29 1.27 -2.75
CA ASN A 39 18.01 1.90 -1.45
C ASN A 39 16.56 1.67 -1.00
N PHE A 40 16.27 0.62 -0.23
CA PHE A 40 14.91 0.31 0.27
C PHE A 40 14.52 1.01 1.57
N SER A 41 15.36 1.91 2.12
CA SER A 41 15.13 2.52 3.44
C SER A 41 14.10 3.66 3.42
N GLU A 42 13.71 4.14 2.24
CA GLU A 42 12.85 5.29 2.08
C GLU A 42 11.46 4.92 1.58
N THR A 43 10.46 5.64 2.07
CA THR A 43 9.11 5.64 1.51
C THR A 43 9.12 6.34 0.16
N VAL A 44 8.68 5.63 -0.89
CA VAL A 44 8.58 6.19 -2.24
C VAL A 44 7.11 6.31 -2.61
N GLN A 45 6.59 7.53 -2.61
CA GLN A 45 5.28 7.84 -3.19
C GLN A 45 5.47 8.40 -4.60
N LYS A 46 4.76 7.81 -5.55
CA LYS A 46 4.67 8.34 -6.91
C LYS A 46 3.31 9.00 -7.06
N SER A 47 3.30 10.25 -7.54
CA SER A 47 2.07 11.02 -7.78
C SER A 47 1.05 10.28 -8.65
N ASP A 48 1.55 9.44 -9.55
CA ASP A 48 0.74 8.80 -10.59
C ASP A 48 0.21 7.43 -10.16
N LEU A 49 0.53 6.98 -8.94
CA LEU A 49 0.11 5.69 -8.41
C LEU A 49 -0.79 5.86 -7.19
N ASN A 50 -1.90 5.10 -7.16
CA ASN A 50 -2.84 5.08 -6.04
C ASN A 50 -2.35 4.24 -4.83
N GLY A 51 -1.17 3.63 -4.91
CA GLY A 51 -0.65 2.71 -3.90
C GLY A 51 0.85 2.88 -3.70
N THR A 52 1.38 2.19 -2.69
CA THR A 52 2.80 2.25 -2.33
C THR A 52 3.43 0.86 -2.47
N SER A 53 4.67 0.80 -2.96
CA SER A 53 5.41 -0.46 -3.09
C SER A 53 5.64 -1.11 -1.74
N LEU A 54 5.38 -2.42 -1.65
CA LEU A 54 5.58 -3.22 -0.44
C LEU A 54 7.06 -3.42 -0.10
N LEU A 55 7.97 -3.16 -1.05
CA LEU A 55 9.42 -3.23 -0.84
C LEU A 55 9.97 -1.99 -0.11
N ARG A 56 9.15 -0.95 0.04
CA ARG A 56 9.45 0.33 0.70
C ARG A 56 8.66 0.41 2.01
N LEU A 57 9.02 1.35 2.88
CA LEU A 57 8.15 1.69 4.00
C LEU A 57 6.83 2.27 3.46
N LEU A 58 5.71 1.84 4.04
CA LEU A 58 4.42 2.46 3.76
C LEU A 58 4.37 3.87 4.38
N PRO A 59 3.56 4.79 3.83
CA PRO A 59 3.42 6.12 4.38
C PRO A 59 2.91 6.11 5.81
N ASP A 60 3.36 7.09 6.60
CA ASP A 60 2.86 7.29 7.95
C ASP A 60 1.36 7.63 7.95
N GLY A 61 0.71 7.22 9.04
CA GLY A 61 -0.71 7.48 9.28
C GLY A 61 -1.59 6.24 9.17
N PRO A 62 -2.88 6.37 9.54
CA PRO A 62 -3.78 5.23 9.58
C PRO A 62 -4.12 4.76 8.17
N ARG A 63 -3.79 3.51 7.85
CA ARG A 63 -4.25 2.82 6.64
C ARG A 63 -5.55 2.06 6.91
N ASN A 64 -6.66 2.64 6.52
CA ASN A 64 -7.99 2.04 6.67
C ASN A 64 -8.86 2.38 5.45
N CYS A 65 -10.06 1.81 5.40
CA CYS A 65 -10.96 1.96 4.25
C CYS A 65 -11.52 3.39 4.06
N LYS A 66 -11.29 4.31 5.00
CA LYS A 66 -11.63 5.73 4.85
C LYS A 66 -10.47 6.55 4.29
N THR A 67 -9.23 6.12 4.54
CA THR A 67 -8.02 6.87 4.16
C THR A 67 -7.41 6.38 2.85
N LEU A 68 -7.61 5.10 2.52
CA LEU A 68 -7.10 4.52 1.28
C LEU A 68 -8.07 4.73 0.12
N PRO A 69 -7.56 4.91 -1.12
CA PRO A 69 -8.37 5.21 -2.30
C PRO A 69 -9.07 3.97 -2.89
N ILE A 70 -9.58 3.07 -2.03
CA ILE A 70 -10.30 1.87 -2.44
C ILE A 70 -11.80 2.04 -2.30
N HIS A 71 -12.57 1.40 -3.18
CA HIS A 71 -14.02 1.37 -3.03
C HIS A 71 -14.41 0.59 -1.77
N PRO A 72 -15.45 1.01 -1.01
CA PRO A 72 -15.88 0.32 0.22
C PRO A 72 -16.18 -1.18 0.03
N GLN A 73 -16.55 -1.61 -1.18
CA GLN A 73 -16.78 -3.02 -1.50
C GLN A 73 -15.53 -3.91 -1.40
N TYR A 74 -14.33 -3.31 -1.47
CA TYR A 74 -13.05 -4.00 -1.30
C TYR A 74 -12.51 -3.89 0.13
N CYS A 75 -13.26 -3.27 1.04
CA CYS A 75 -12.91 -3.23 2.44
C CYS A 75 -13.22 -4.59 3.09
N LEU A 76 -12.22 -5.20 3.73
CA LEU A 76 -12.37 -6.48 4.43
C LEU A 76 -13.07 -6.34 5.79
N CYS A 77 -13.23 -5.12 6.30
CA CYS A 77 -13.89 -4.88 7.58
C CYS A 77 -15.40 -5.10 7.47
N GLU A 78 -15.97 -5.88 8.39
CA GLU A 78 -17.43 -5.90 8.58
C GLU A 78 -17.88 -4.56 9.16
N ILE A 79 -18.47 -3.71 8.31
CA ILE A 79 -19.13 -2.49 8.76
C ILE A 79 -20.54 -2.88 9.22
N SER A 80 -20.87 -2.61 10.49
CA SER A 80 -22.22 -2.83 11.01
C SER A 80 -23.22 -1.97 10.22
N LYS A 81 -24.08 -2.62 9.43
CA LYS A 81 -25.10 -1.96 8.61
C LYS A 81 -26.32 -1.62 9.46
N GLN A 82 -26.84 -0.39 9.35
CA GLN A 82 -28.15 -0.01 9.90
C GLN A 82 -29.16 0.08 8.77
N ARG A 83 -30.43 -0.32 9.02
CA ARG A 83 -31.49 -0.09 8.04
C ARG A 83 -31.75 1.41 7.94
N VAL A 84 -31.54 1.97 6.76
CA VAL A 84 -32.05 3.29 6.42
C VAL A 84 -33.55 3.13 6.14
N ARG A 85 -34.41 3.86 6.87
CA ARG A 85 -35.81 4.01 6.47
C ARG A 85 -35.80 4.87 5.20
N ALA A 86 -36.25 4.30 4.09
CA ALA A 86 -36.59 5.09 2.93
C ALA A 86 -37.83 5.93 3.28
N GLU A 87 -37.74 7.24 3.08
CA GLU A 87 -38.89 8.16 3.08
C GLU A 87 -39.68 8.03 1.77
#